data_AF-A0A845Z6C8-F1
#
_entry.id   AF-A0A845Z6C8-F1
#
_cell.length_a   1.000
_cell.length_b   1.000
_cell.length_c   1.000
_cell.angle_alpha   90.00
_cell.angle_beta   90.00
_cell.angle_gamma   90.00
#
_symmetry.space_group_name_H-M   'P 1'
#
loop_
_entity.id
_entity.type
_entity.pdbx_description
1 polymer ?
#
loop_
_entity_poly.entity_id
_entity_poly.type
_entity_poly.pdbx_seq_one_letter_code
_entity_poly.pdbx_strand_id
1 'polypeptide(L)' 'MIVCPNCNHQNPDGATQCEACYTPLPVTTNCPNCGATVQVDAAFCGQCGFDLKASTGM' A
#
# COMPACT_ATOMS: atom_id res chain seq x y z
N MET A 1 9.25 -0.17 -4.60
CA MET A 1 9.16 1.09 -5.36
C MET A 1 7.79 1.18 -6.01
N ILE A 2 7.16 2.37 -6.03
CA ILE A 2 5.86 2.58 -6.66
C ILE A 2 5.95 3.64 -7.76
N VAL A 3 5.30 3.38 -8.90
CA VAL A 3 5.22 4.34 -10.00
C VAL A 3 3.96 5.17 -9.82
N CYS A 4 4.11 6.49 -9.79
CA CYS A 4 3.00 7.42 -9.67
C CYS A 4 2.04 7.25 -10.86
N PRO A 5 0.75 6.93 -10.63
CA PRO A 5 -0.21 6.74 -11.72
C PRO A 5 -0.59 8.05 -12.43
N ASN A 6 -0.27 9.20 -11.84
CA ASN A 6 -0.60 10.52 -12.40
C ASN A 6 0.51 11.08 -13.32
N CYS A 7 1.78 10.89 -12.95
CA CYS A 7 2.92 11.50 -13.67
C CYS A 7 4.04 10.51 -14.04
N ASN A 8 3.87 9.22 -13.77
CA ASN A 8 4.84 8.15 -14.02
C ASN A 8 6.19 8.29 -13.28
N HIS A 9 6.32 9.22 -12.33
CA HIS A 9 7.51 9.32 -11.48
C HIS A 9 7.67 8.09 -10.58
N GLN A 10 8.90 7.57 -10.46
CA GLN A 10 9.23 6.46 -9.58
C GLN A 10 9.47 6.98 -8.16
N ASN A 11 8.67 6.50 -7.20
CA ASN A 11 8.77 6.89 -5.79
C ASN A 11 9.30 5.71 -4.94
N PRO A 12 9.98 6.02 -3.82
CA PRO A 12 10.50 5.01 -2.91
C PRO A 12 9.37 4.21 -2.22
N ASP A 13 9.72 3.05 -1.65
CA ASP A 13 8.79 2.27 -0.82
C ASP A 13 8.34 3.06 0.41
N GLY A 14 7.05 2.97 0.75
CA GLY A 14 6.47 3.71 1.87
C GLY A 14 6.14 5.18 1.59
N ALA A 15 6.41 5.70 0.38
CA ALA A 15 5.98 7.04 -0.01
C ALA A 15 4.44 7.14 0.01
N THR A 16 3.90 8.06 0.79
CA THR A 16 2.46 8.35 0.87
C THR A 16 2.02 9.42 -0.14
N GLN A 17 2.99 10.13 -0.72
CA GLN A 17 2.79 11.21 -1.66
C GLN A 17 3.89 11.19 -2.73
N CYS A 18 3.56 11.60 -3.96
CA CYS A 18 4.53 11.69 -5.04
C CYS A 18 5.48 12.87 -4.85
N GLU A 19 6.79 12.62 -4.87
CA GLU A 19 7.82 13.64 -4.69
C GLU A 19 7.86 14.66 -5.85
N ALA A 20 7.31 14.31 -7.02
CA ALA A 20 7.33 15.15 -8.22
C ALA A 20 6.06 15.98 -8.43
N CYS A 21 4.88 15.38 -8.24
CA CYS A 21 3.60 16.03 -8.52
C CYS A 21 2.69 16.18 -7.30
N TYR A 22 3.15 15.75 -6.12
CA TYR A 22 2.42 15.87 -4.86
C TYR A 22 1.06 15.15 -4.80
N THR A 23 0.74 14.32 -5.79
CA THR A 23 -0.46 13.48 -5.76
C THR A 23 -0.33 12.41 -4.67
N PRO A 24 -1.40 12.06 -3.95
CA PRO A 24 -1.39 10.94 -3.00
C PRO A 24 -1.03 9.63 -3.71
N LEU A 25 -0.14 8.85 -3.11
CA LEU A 25 0.24 7.54 -3.64
C LEU A 25 -0.50 6.42 -2.89
N PRO A 26 -0.82 5.31 -3.58
CA PRO A 26 -1.34 4.11 -2.94
C PRO A 26 -0.33 3.58 -1.91
N VAL A 27 -0.68 3.63 -0.63
CA VAL A 27 0.16 3.11 0.46
C VAL A 27 -0.08 1.62 0.58
N THR A 28 0.98 0.83 0.40
CA THR A 28 0.91 -0.63 0.48
C THR A 28 1.78 -1.17 1.61
N THR A 29 1.36 -2.30 2.17
CA THR A 29 2.06 -3.07 3.19
C THR A 29 2.06 -4.55 2.80
N ASN A 30 2.83 -5.37 3.49
CA ASN A 30 2.83 -6.82 3.30
C ASN A 30 1.80 -7.47 4.24
N CYS A 31 1.00 -8.39 3.71
CA CYS A 31 0.10 -9.19 4.51
C CYS A 31 0.91 -10.07 5.48
N PRO A 32 0.65 -10.01 6.81
CA PRO A 32 1.43 -10.77 7.79
C PRO A 32 1.18 -12.28 7.71
N ASN A 33 0.10 -12.71 7.05
CA ASN A 33 -0.25 -14.13 6.90
C ASN A 33 0.42 -14.79 5.68
N CYS A 34 0.47 -14.11 4.53
CA CYS A 34 0.94 -14.71 3.28
C CYS A 34 2.06 -13.93 2.57
N GLY A 35 2.43 -12.74 3.06
CA GLY A 35 3.46 -11.87 2.48
C GLY A 35 3.01 -11.04 1.27
N ALA A 36 1.80 -11.26 0.74
CA ALA A 36 1.29 -10.52 -0.41
C ALA A 36 1.21 -9.01 -0.14
N THR A 37 1.52 -8.20 -1.15
CA THR A 37 1.36 -6.75 -1.07
C THR A 37 -0.12 -6.37 -1.08
N VAL A 38 -0.57 -5.64 -0.06
CA VAL A 38 -1.95 -5.21 0.16
C VAL A 38 -1.99 -3.71 0.43
N GLN A 39 -3.10 -3.04 0.13
CA GLN A 39 -3.28 -1.64 0.52
C GLN A 39 -3.37 -1.54 2.05
N VAL A 40 -2.81 -0.48 2.63
CA VAL A 40 -2.84 -0.28 4.10
C VAL A 40 -4.28 -0.14 4.64
N ASP A 41 -5.19 0.40 3.83
CA ASP A 41 -6.61 0.55 4.17
C ASP A 41 -7.47 -0.66 3.77
N ALA A 42 -6.87 -1.72 3.21
CA ALA A 42 -7.61 -2.92 2.83
C ALA A 42 -8.21 -3.59 4.08
N ALA A 43 -9.47 -4.01 4.00
CA ALA A 43 -10.11 -4.78 5.07
C ALA A 43 -9.62 -6.23 5.11
N PHE A 44 -9.38 -6.82 3.93
CA PHE A 44 -8.97 -8.21 3.77
C PHE A 44 -7.85 -8.34 2.75
N CYS A 45 -7.00 -9.35 2.91
CA CYS A 45 -6.03 -9.72 1.89
C CYS A 45 -6.74 -10.38 0.70
N GLY A 46 -6.70 -9.75 -0.47
CA GLY A 46 -7.28 -10.32 -1.70
C GLY A 46 -6.56 -11.56 -2.25
N GLN A 47 -5.51 -12.06 -1.59
CA GLN A 47 -4.79 -13.28 -1.99
C GLN A 47 -5.08 -14.47 -1.08
N CYS A 48 -5.15 -14.26 0.25
CA CYS A 48 -5.39 -15.35 1.21
C CYS A 48 -6.65 -15.18 2.06
N GLY A 49 -7.35 -14.05 1.97
CA GLY A 49 -8.56 -13.77 2.76
C GLY A 49 -8.31 -13.34 4.21
N PHE A 50 -7.06 -13.13 4.63
CA PHE A 50 -6.72 -12.68 5.99
C PHE A 50 -7.34 -11.31 6.31
N ASP A 51 -7.92 -11.17 7.51
CA ASP A 51 -8.51 -9.92 8.01
C ASP A 51 -7.41 -8.94 8.45
N LEU A 52 -7.24 -7.85 7.69
CA LEU A 52 -6.21 -6.84 7.93
C LEU A 52 -6.69 -5.75 8.90
N LYS A 53 -8.00 -5.56 9.06
CA LYS A 53 -8.58 -4.59 10.00
C LYS A 53 -8.29 -4.96 11.44
N ALA A 54 -8.30 -6.25 11.77
CA ALA A 54 -7.91 -6.75 13.08
C ALA A 54 -6.45 -6.42 13.46
N SER A 55 -5.60 -6.06 12.49
CA SER A 55 -4.18 -5.74 12.71
C SER A 55 -3.90 -4.24 12.93
N THR A 56 -4.88 -3.36 12.69
CA THR A 56 -4.73 -1.88 12.73
C THR A 56 -5.24 -1.26 14.04
N GLY A 57 -5.45 -2.06 15.08
CA GLY A 57 -5.98 -1.58 16.37
C GLY A 57 -5.07 -1.92 17.55
N MET A 58 -4.08 -1.07 17.83
CA MET A 58 -3.51 -0.82 19.16
C MET A 58 -3.05 0.63 19.26
#